data_AF-A0AAE1IZU3-F1
#
_entry.id   AF-A0AAE1IZU3-F1
#
_cell.length_a   1.000
_cell.length_b   1.000
_cell.length_c   1.000
_cell.angle_alpha   90.00
_cell.angle_beta   90.00
_cell.angle_gamma   90.00
#
_symmetry.space_group_name_H-M   'P 1'
#
loop_
_entity.id
_entity.type
_entity.pdbx_description
1 polymer ?
#
loop_
_entity_poly.entity_id
_entity_poly.type
_entity_poly.pdbx_seq_one_letter_code
_entity_poly.pdbx_strand_id
1 'polypeptide(L)'
;MEKTVINGAAAYLPDEIITNILRMLPVKSLLRFQSVCKYWKNLFKTPSFIADHLRHSDQHPFLLLSQDYVLVLDTLQSLRLLDYKMQVQDVPKSPLFDSLCPSCFDTIGCSNGLLCFAITGKPDRLPPSLLLWNPLTNDAREVPRSRNIDSDVFDCALGFGFSPIVSDHNILAIYTEYGGMVYRADLYSLSRGSWKEIEVGNIENVTCFQLTVSSNGAIFIYGLKPSSEPNWQVEGVIVSFDMTTEVFTLISWPPLLGHSSFDLTIYEDKLAVISDHRSRGSSIIDLWVMVEDISSSTERWSWTKKFTSGHYPWNFTFGIVWRNNIVVSGIEIGCEIEKNKPCLCLFNVTSNEFNRLETPGYSSPYLLNFVESLIPVVNIHNNEEC
;
A
#
# COMPACT_ATOMS: atom_id res chain seq x y z
N MET A 1 -41.53 -54.68 -25.18
CA MET A 1 -40.58 -54.25 -24.14
C MET A 1 -39.89 -53.01 -24.64
N GLU A 2 -40.37 -51.86 -24.18
CA GLU A 2 -39.83 -50.55 -24.51
C GLU A 2 -38.37 -50.46 -24.04
N LYS A 3 -37.49 -50.05 -24.95
CA LYS A 3 -36.14 -49.60 -24.59
C LYS A 3 -36.29 -48.20 -24.00
N THR A 4 -36.28 -48.09 -22.68
CA THR A 4 -36.09 -46.81 -22.00
C THR A 4 -34.67 -46.34 -22.29
N VAL A 5 -34.54 -45.43 -23.25
CA VAL A 5 -33.30 -44.67 -23.47
C VAL A 5 -33.21 -43.65 -22.34
N ILE A 6 -32.39 -43.95 -21.33
CA ILE A 6 -32.01 -42.97 -20.32
C ILE A 6 -31.04 -42.01 -21.02
N ASN A 7 -31.55 -40.90 -21.54
CA ASN A 7 -30.72 -39.78 -21.97
C ASN A 7 -30.05 -39.21 -20.72
N GLY A 8 -28.83 -39.69 -20.42
CA GLY A 8 -27.95 -39.09 -19.43
C GLY A 8 -27.44 -37.76 -19.97
N ALA A 9 -28.28 -36.72 -19.93
CA ALA A 9 -27.80 -35.35 -20.05
C ALA A 9 -26.92 -35.11 -18.82
N ALA A 10 -25.60 -35.05 -19.02
CA ALA A 10 -24.68 -34.64 -17.97
C ALA A 10 -25.19 -33.30 -17.43
N ALA A 11 -25.31 -33.18 -16.11
CA ALA A 11 -25.71 -31.93 -15.48
C ALA A 11 -24.61 -30.90 -15.74
N TYR A 12 -24.79 -30.04 -16.74
CA TYR A 12 -23.91 -28.93 -17.03
C TYR A 12 -24.31 -27.74 -16.14
N LEU A 13 -23.35 -27.23 -15.38
CA LEU A 13 -23.52 -25.97 -14.68
C LEU A 13 -23.51 -24.82 -15.71
N PRO A 14 -24.40 -23.81 -15.58
CA PRO A 14 -24.35 -22.62 -16.43
C PRO A 14 -23.03 -21.86 -16.27
N ASP A 15 -22.57 -21.21 -17.35
CA ASP A 15 -21.29 -20.48 -17.38
C ASP A 15 -21.21 -19.36 -16.33
N GLU A 16 -22.33 -18.72 -16.03
CA GLU A 16 -22.42 -17.69 -14.98
C GLU A 16 -22.11 -18.28 -13.60
N ILE A 17 -22.63 -19.48 -13.31
CA ILE A 17 -22.38 -20.17 -12.04
C ILE A 17 -20.92 -20.61 -11.96
N ILE A 18 -20.38 -21.13 -13.05
CA ILE A 18 -18.95 -21.49 -13.13
C ILE A 18 -18.08 -20.26 -12.88
N THR A 19 -18.38 -19.14 -13.54
CA THR A 19 -17.63 -17.89 -13.39
C THR A 19 -17.70 -17.36 -11.95
N ASN A 20 -18.88 -17.43 -11.33
CA ASN A 20 -19.08 -17.06 -9.93
C ASN A 20 -18.30 -17.95 -8.95
N ILE A 21 -18.17 -19.25 -9.23
CA ILE A 21 -17.33 -20.15 -8.44
C ILE A 21 -15.86 -19.80 -8.63
N LEU A 22 -15.41 -19.63 -9.89
CA LEU A 22 -14.01 -19.37 -10.21
C LEU A 22 -13.53 -18.06 -9.60
N ARG A 23 -14.30 -16.97 -9.65
CA ARG A 23 -13.88 -15.68 -9.06
C ARG A 23 -13.70 -15.73 -7.53
N MET A 24 -14.21 -16.75 -6.85
CA MET A 24 -14.04 -16.94 -5.41
C MET A 24 -12.77 -17.71 -5.04
N LEU A 25 -12.03 -18.21 -6.03
CA LEU A 25 -10.86 -19.03 -5.79
C LEU A 25 -9.59 -18.16 -5.64
N PRO A 26 -8.62 -18.61 -4.82
CA PRO A 26 -7.32 -17.98 -4.72
C PRO A 26 -6.60 -17.93 -6.07
N VAL A 27 -5.75 -16.93 -6.29
CA VAL A 27 -5.04 -16.74 -7.57
C VAL A 27 -4.21 -17.95 -7.93
N LYS A 28 -3.54 -18.58 -6.95
CA LYS A 28 -2.75 -19.81 -7.16
C LYS A 28 -3.59 -20.95 -7.78
N SER A 29 -4.85 -21.09 -7.36
CA SER A 29 -5.77 -22.09 -7.93
C SER A 29 -6.16 -21.73 -9.35
N LEU A 30 -6.46 -20.46 -9.60
CA LEU A 30 -6.82 -19.96 -10.93
C LEU A 30 -5.69 -20.15 -11.95
N LEU A 31 -4.45 -19.84 -11.56
CA LEU A 31 -3.26 -20.06 -12.40
C LEU A 31 -3.11 -21.55 -12.78
N ARG A 32 -3.35 -22.47 -11.85
CA ARG A 32 -3.35 -23.92 -12.16
C ARG A 32 -4.51 -24.30 -13.09
N PHE A 33 -5.67 -23.69 -12.91
CA PHE A 33 -6.88 -23.98 -13.67
C PHE A 33 -6.84 -23.48 -15.12
N GLN A 34 -5.88 -22.61 -15.47
CA GLN A 34 -5.58 -22.28 -16.86
C GLN A 34 -5.23 -23.52 -17.72
N SER A 35 -4.78 -24.61 -17.10
CA SER A 35 -4.47 -25.87 -17.79
C SER A 35 -5.68 -26.75 -18.09
N VAL A 36 -6.85 -26.46 -17.50
CA VAL A 36 -8.06 -27.30 -17.62
C VAL A 36 -8.71 -27.14 -18.99
N CYS A 37 -8.94 -25.90 -19.44
CA CYS A 37 -9.50 -25.64 -20.76
C CYS A 37 -9.15 -24.24 -21.28
N LYS A 38 -9.26 -24.04 -22.61
CA LYS A 38 -9.01 -22.74 -23.26
C LYS A 38 -9.95 -21.64 -22.78
N TYR A 39 -11.21 -21.98 -22.49
CA TYR A 39 -12.21 -21.02 -22.00
C TYR A 39 -11.75 -20.40 -20.68
N TRP A 40 -11.37 -21.21 -19.68
CA TRP A 40 -10.89 -20.71 -18.38
C TRP A 40 -9.60 -19.92 -18.50
N LYS A 41 -8.65 -20.40 -19.31
CA LYS A 41 -7.39 -19.68 -19.58
C LYS A 41 -7.63 -18.27 -20.11
N ASN A 42 -8.64 -18.09 -20.97
CA ASN A 42 -8.99 -16.79 -21.53
C ASN A 42 -9.84 -15.95 -20.56
N LEU A 43 -10.79 -16.58 -19.86
CA LEU A 43 -11.67 -15.93 -18.88
C LEU A 43 -10.86 -15.18 -17.83
N PHE A 44 -9.81 -15.80 -17.27
CA PHE A 44 -8.99 -15.20 -16.21
C PHE A 44 -8.17 -13.98 -16.65
N LYS A 45 -8.07 -13.75 -17.97
CA LYS A 45 -7.39 -12.58 -18.54
C LYS A 45 -8.36 -11.44 -18.89
N THR A 46 -9.67 -11.68 -18.80
CA THR A 46 -10.65 -10.66 -19.14
C THR A 46 -10.70 -9.57 -18.06
N PRO A 47 -10.77 -8.29 -18.43
CA PRO A 47 -10.85 -7.19 -17.46
C PRO A 47 -12.02 -7.32 -16.48
N SER A 48 -13.17 -7.82 -16.95
CA SER A 48 -14.34 -8.04 -16.10
C SER A 48 -14.10 -9.09 -15.03
N PHE A 49 -13.48 -10.23 -15.39
CA PHE A 49 -13.17 -11.27 -14.42
C PHE A 49 -12.13 -10.78 -13.40
N ILE A 50 -11.10 -10.07 -13.84
CA ILE A 50 -10.08 -9.49 -12.96
C ILE A 50 -10.70 -8.52 -11.96
N ALA A 51 -11.57 -7.61 -12.43
CA ALA A 51 -12.27 -6.65 -11.58
C ALA A 51 -13.21 -7.33 -10.57
N ASP A 52 -13.96 -8.35 -11.00
CA ASP A 52 -14.86 -9.09 -10.12
C ASP A 52 -14.12 -9.95 -9.10
N HIS A 53 -13.00 -10.57 -9.49
CA HIS A 53 -12.11 -11.31 -8.61
C HIS A 53 -11.49 -10.38 -7.56
N LEU A 54 -10.97 -9.23 -7.98
CA LEU A 54 -10.38 -8.23 -7.09
C LEU A 54 -11.39 -7.74 -6.03
N ARG A 55 -12.61 -7.37 -6.46
CA ARG A 55 -13.70 -6.98 -5.54
C ARG A 55 -14.03 -8.04 -4.50
N HIS A 56 -13.90 -9.32 -4.87
CA HIS A 56 -14.08 -10.42 -3.93
C HIS A 56 -12.88 -10.53 -2.98
N SER A 57 -11.66 -10.43 -3.48
CA SER A 57 -10.43 -10.44 -2.68
C SER A 57 -10.34 -9.28 -1.68
N ASP A 58 -10.87 -8.10 -2.03
CA ASP A 58 -10.95 -6.93 -1.14
C ASP A 58 -11.77 -7.20 0.14
N GLN A 59 -12.66 -8.20 0.14
CA GLN A 59 -13.42 -8.60 1.34
C GLN A 59 -12.55 -9.40 2.32
N HIS A 60 -11.44 -9.95 1.85
CA HIS A 60 -10.54 -10.83 2.59
C HIS A 60 -9.07 -10.44 2.38
N PRO A 61 -8.68 -9.19 2.73
CA PRO A 61 -7.32 -8.74 2.52
C PRO A 61 -6.35 -9.47 3.46
N PHE A 62 -5.18 -9.75 2.94
CA PHE A 62 -4.02 -10.17 3.71
C PHE A 62 -3.32 -8.94 4.29
N LEU A 63 -2.67 -9.13 5.43
CA LEU A 63 -1.64 -8.21 5.91
C LEU A 63 -0.31 -8.65 5.30
N LEU A 64 0.27 -7.82 4.44
CA LEU A 64 1.61 -8.02 3.91
C LEU A 64 2.63 -7.46 4.88
N LEU A 65 3.59 -8.32 5.22
CA LEU A 65 4.74 -8.03 6.06
C LEU A 65 5.95 -7.92 5.13
N SER A 66 6.43 -6.71 4.91
CA SER A 66 7.69 -6.47 4.20
C SER A 66 8.80 -6.22 5.20
N GLN A 67 9.77 -7.11 5.26
CA GLN A 67 10.89 -6.96 6.18
C GLN A 67 12.11 -6.45 5.41
N ASP A 68 12.44 -5.18 5.64
CA ASP A 68 13.63 -4.56 5.09
C ASP A 68 14.87 -4.94 5.90
N TYR A 69 16.02 -4.93 5.23
CA TYR A 69 17.28 -5.49 5.69
C TYR A 69 17.79 -4.87 7.00
N VAL A 70 18.29 -5.71 7.90
CA VAL A 70 19.16 -5.30 9.00
C VAL A 70 20.60 -5.62 8.59
N LEU A 71 21.47 -4.61 8.60
CA LEU A 71 22.88 -4.56 8.12
C LEU A 71 23.83 -5.69 8.59
N VAL A 72 23.38 -6.65 9.38
CA VAL A 72 24.23 -7.57 10.14
C VAL A 72 24.09 -9.05 9.71
N LEU A 73 23.07 -9.44 8.92
CA LEU A 73 22.71 -10.87 8.80
C LEU A 73 22.45 -11.44 7.39
N ASP A 74 22.78 -10.76 6.29
CA ASP A 74 22.66 -11.29 4.91
C ASP A 74 21.29 -11.97 4.60
N THR A 75 20.21 -11.47 5.20
CA THR A 75 18.87 -12.00 4.98
C THR A 75 18.14 -11.17 3.93
N LEU A 76 17.82 -11.84 2.82
CA LEU A 76 17.05 -11.33 1.68
C LEU A 76 15.70 -10.76 2.14
N GLN A 77 15.21 -9.68 1.49
CA GLN A 77 13.85 -9.17 1.71
C GLN A 77 12.86 -10.33 1.70
N SER A 78 12.14 -10.49 2.80
CA SER A 78 11.15 -11.54 2.95
C SER A 78 9.77 -10.91 3.00
N LEU A 79 8.94 -11.29 2.04
CA LEU A 79 7.53 -10.93 2.03
C LEU A 79 6.72 -12.09 2.60
N ARG A 80 5.85 -11.78 3.56
CA ARG A 80 4.90 -12.75 4.11
C ARG A 80 3.50 -12.18 4.11
N LEU A 81 2.53 -13.04 3.90
CA LEU A 81 1.11 -12.73 3.97
C LEU A 81 0.54 -13.34 5.25
N LEU A 82 -0.12 -12.52 6.05
CA LEU A 82 -0.93 -12.97 7.17
C LEU A 82 -2.41 -12.92 6.75
N ASP A 83 -3.08 -14.07 6.85
CA ASP A 83 -4.48 -14.20 6.46
C ASP A 83 -5.45 -13.90 7.61
N TYR A 84 -6.75 -13.95 7.31
CA TYR A 84 -7.80 -13.68 8.29
C TYR A 84 -7.88 -14.68 9.45
N LYS A 85 -7.30 -15.87 9.30
CA LYS A 85 -7.19 -16.92 10.32
C LYS A 85 -5.87 -16.83 11.09
N MET A 86 -5.13 -15.73 10.91
CA MET A 86 -3.81 -15.51 11.48
C MET A 86 -2.76 -16.54 11.04
N GLN A 87 -2.92 -17.09 9.83
CA GLN A 87 -1.94 -18.00 9.24
C GLN A 87 -0.95 -17.22 8.38
N VAL A 88 0.33 -17.45 8.61
CA VAL A 88 1.43 -16.84 7.86
C VAL A 88 1.76 -17.71 6.66
N GLN A 89 1.91 -17.07 5.50
CA GLN A 89 2.32 -17.69 4.26
C GLN A 89 3.51 -16.93 3.69
N ASP A 90 4.58 -17.64 3.32
CA ASP A 90 5.69 -17.01 2.62
C ASP A 90 5.30 -16.71 1.16
N VAL A 91 5.69 -15.52 0.70
CA VAL A 91 5.56 -15.14 -0.71
C VAL A 91 6.79 -15.65 -1.46
N PRO A 92 6.63 -16.43 -2.53
CA PRO A 92 7.76 -16.87 -3.34
C PRO A 92 8.53 -15.66 -3.89
N LYS A 93 9.86 -15.74 -3.86
CA LYS A 93 10.71 -14.69 -4.42
C LYS A 93 10.59 -14.65 -5.93
N SER A 94 10.51 -13.45 -6.50
CA SER A 94 10.68 -13.30 -7.95
C SER A 94 12.15 -13.49 -8.32
N PRO A 95 12.47 -14.21 -9.41
CA PRO A 95 13.83 -14.31 -9.94
C PRO A 95 14.48 -12.94 -10.24
N LEU A 96 13.66 -11.91 -10.46
CA LEU A 96 14.16 -10.55 -10.70
C LEU A 96 14.85 -9.96 -9.45
N PHE A 97 14.41 -10.30 -8.24
CA PHE A 97 15.06 -9.88 -6.99
C PHE A 97 16.41 -10.57 -6.77
N ASP A 98 16.63 -11.75 -7.35
CA ASP A 98 17.94 -12.41 -7.24
C ASP A 98 18.99 -11.72 -8.13
N SER A 99 18.54 -11.13 -9.25
CA SER A 99 19.41 -10.39 -10.19
C SER A 99 19.71 -8.95 -9.77
N LEU A 100 18.81 -8.35 -8.99
CA LEU A 100 18.87 -6.98 -8.51
C LEU A 100 19.18 -7.07 -7.01
N CYS A 101 20.41 -6.75 -6.61
CA CYS A 101 20.90 -6.90 -5.23
C CYS A 101 19.79 -6.79 -4.15
N PRO A 102 19.49 -7.86 -3.40
CA PRO A 102 18.31 -7.94 -2.52
C PRO A 102 18.25 -6.92 -1.38
N SER A 103 19.37 -6.28 -1.06
CA SER A 103 19.52 -5.28 0.02
C SER A 103 19.16 -3.86 -0.42
N CYS A 104 18.38 -3.72 -1.49
CA CYS A 104 18.30 -2.48 -2.26
C CYS A 104 16.85 -2.11 -2.58
N PHE A 105 15.85 -2.54 -1.80
CA PHE A 105 14.45 -2.29 -2.13
C PHE A 105 13.70 -1.65 -0.97
N ASP A 106 13.16 -0.46 -1.20
CA ASP A 106 12.24 0.19 -0.28
C ASP A 106 10.82 0.03 -0.79
N THR A 107 9.90 -0.38 0.08
CA THR A 107 8.51 -0.58 -0.31
C THR A 107 7.79 0.75 -0.39
N ILE A 108 7.27 1.11 -1.56
CA ILE A 108 6.54 2.37 -1.76
C ILE A 108 5.07 2.21 -1.43
N GLY A 109 4.46 1.08 -1.85
CA GLY A 109 3.06 0.82 -1.58
C GLY A 109 2.50 -0.41 -2.27
N CYS A 110 1.24 -0.70 -1.96
CA CYS A 110 0.46 -1.78 -2.55
C CYS A 110 -0.88 -1.23 -3.06
N SER A 111 -1.27 -1.57 -4.28
CA SER A 111 -2.55 -1.19 -4.84
C SER A 111 -3.08 -2.32 -5.74
N ASN A 112 -4.30 -2.79 -5.47
CA ASN A 112 -4.94 -3.90 -6.18
C ASN A 112 -4.06 -5.15 -6.34
N GLY A 113 -3.28 -5.49 -5.31
CA GLY A 113 -2.37 -6.65 -5.32
C GLY A 113 -1.07 -6.46 -6.12
N LEU A 114 -0.86 -5.28 -6.73
CA LEU A 114 0.44 -4.88 -7.26
C LEU A 114 1.28 -4.21 -6.18
N LEU A 115 2.57 -4.51 -6.16
CA LEU A 115 3.57 -3.91 -5.29
C LEU A 115 4.48 -2.97 -6.08
N CYS A 116 4.81 -1.83 -5.50
CA CYS A 116 5.78 -0.89 -6.03
C CYS A 116 6.97 -0.77 -5.07
N PHE A 117 8.18 -0.95 -5.61
CA PHE A 117 9.43 -0.83 -4.86
C PHE A 117 10.34 0.23 -5.49
N ALA A 118 11.09 0.93 -4.66
CA ALA A 118 12.23 1.74 -5.08
C ALA A 118 13.53 0.94 -4.93
N ILE A 119 14.40 1.01 -5.92
CA ILE A 119 15.67 0.28 -5.97
C ILE A 119 16.82 1.22 -5.52
N THR A 120 17.28 1.08 -4.28
CA THR A 120 18.20 1.99 -3.56
C THR A 120 19.68 1.57 -3.58
N GLY A 121 20.00 0.46 -4.24
CA GLY A 121 21.33 -0.16 -4.23
C GLY A 121 22.45 0.52 -5.00
N LYS A 122 22.19 1.71 -5.55
CA LYS A 122 23.16 2.46 -6.35
C LYS A 122 23.34 3.83 -5.69
N PRO A 123 24.51 4.12 -5.09
CA PRO A 123 24.67 5.22 -4.13
C PRO A 123 24.41 6.64 -4.66
N ASP A 124 24.17 6.88 -5.95
CA ASP A 124 24.19 8.25 -6.51
C ASP A 124 23.12 8.51 -7.59
N ARG A 125 21.94 7.87 -7.53
CA ARG A 125 20.89 8.10 -8.54
C ARG A 125 19.55 8.39 -7.90
N LEU A 126 19.31 9.67 -7.63
CA LEU A 126 17.95 10.17 -7.47
C LEU A 126 17.37 10.52 -8.85
N PRO A 127 16.09 10.17 -9.10
CA PRO A 127 15.25 9.27 -8.32
C PRO A 127 15.70 7.81 -8.42
N PRO A 128 15.32 6.98 -7.43
CA PRO A 128 15.58 5.55 -7.50
C PRO A 128 14.92 4.93 -8.75
N SER A 129 15.54 3.87 -9.30
CA SER A 129 14.83 3.00 -10.24
C SER A 129 13.63 2.39 -9.52
N LEU A 130 12.50 2.16 -10.20
CA LEU A 130 11.32 1.56 -9.56
C LEU A 130 10.99 0.21 -10.19
N LEU A 131 10.41 -0.69 -9.38
CA LEU A 131 9.94 -2.01 -9.80
C LEU A 131 8.47 -2.18 -9.43
N LEU A 132 7.65 -2.51 -10.42
CA LEU A 132 6.30 -3.00 -10.20
C LEU A 132 6.30 -4.53 -10.23
N TRP A 133 5.60 -5.16 -9.29
CA TRP A 133 5.55 -6.62 -9.18
C TRP A 133 4.18 -7.11 -8.72
N ASN A 134 3.66 -8.12 -9.40
CA ASN A 134 2.58 -8.95 -8.91
C ASN A 134 3.19 -10.25 -8.35
N PRO A 135 3.20 -10.44 -7.01
CA PRO A 135 3.82 -11.61 -6.39
C PRO A 135 3.13 -12.94 -6.67
N LEU A 136 1.85 -12.91 -7.08
CA LEU A 136 1.07 -14.13 -7.28
C LEU A 136 1.12 -14.61 -8.72
N THR A 137 1.17 -13.70 -9.70
CA THR A 137 1.40 -14.06 -11.11
C THR A 137 2.89 -14.13 -11.45
N ASN A 138 3.75 -13.59 -10.58
CA ASN A 138 5.18 -13.39 -10.79
C ASN A 138 5.51 -12.51 -12.00
N ASP A 139 4.57 -11.66 -12.42
CA ASP A 139 4.81 -10.64 -13.42
C ASP A 139 5.47 -9.44 -12.77
N ALA A 140 6.59 -8.98 -13.32
CA ALA A 140 7.24 -7.76 -12.84
C ALA A 140 7.79 -6.92 -14.00
N ARG A 141 7.98 -5.63 -13.73
CA ARG A 141 8.40 -4.62 -14.69
C ARG A 141 9.22 -3.54 -14.00
N GLU A 142 10.43 -3.31 -14.48
CA GLU A 142 11.16 -2.09 -14.14
C GLU A 142 10.45 -0.90 -14.80
N VAL A 143 10.19 0.13 -14.01
CA VAL A 143 9.60 1.38 -14.48
C VAL A 143 10.71 2.18 -15.16
N PRO A 144 10.48 2.70 -16.38
CA PRO A 144 11.48 3.55 -17.03
C PRO A 144 11.78 4.75 -16.11
N ARG A 145 13.01 5.27 -16.15
CA ARG A 145 13.30 6.49 -15.37
C ARG A 145 12.55 7.69 -15.94
N SER A 146 12.13 8.59 -15.06
CA SER A 146 11.69 9.92 -15.51
C SER A 146 12.84 10.66 -16.18
N ARG A 147 12.52 11.56 -17.12
CA ARG A 147 13.49 12.29 -17.97
C ARG A 147 14.53 13.03 -17.13
N ASN A 148 15.78 13.07 -17.63
CA ASN A 148 16.96 13.76 -17.07
C ASN A 148 16.59 14.79 -16.01
N ILE A 149 16.66 14.35 -14.76
CA ILE A 149 16.42 15.19 -13.61
C ILE A 149 17.78 15.84 -13.30
N ASP A 150 17.75 17.14 -13.03
CA ASP A 150 18.96 17.91 -12.75
C ASP A 150 19.75 17.30 -11.59
N SER A 151 21.06 17.57 -11.54
CA SER A 151 21.96 17.04 -10.52
C SER A 151 21.62 17.44 -9.08
N ASP A 152 20.66 18.35 -8.90
CA ASP A 152 20.42 19.08 -7.65
C ASP A 152 19.24 18.53 -6.85
N VAL A 153 18.72 17.34 -7.21
CA VAL A 153 17.68 16.64 -6.42
C VAL A 153 18.24 16.28 -5.06
N PHE A 154 17.57 16.77 -4.01
CA PHE A 154 17.90 16.42 -2.63
C PHE A 154 17.14 15.18 -2.17
N ASP A 155 15.83 15.13 -2.43
CA ASP A 155 14.96 14.02 -2.05
C ASP A 155 13.82 13.80 -3.06
N CYS A 156 13.17 12.63 -2.98
CA CYS A 156 12.08 12.23 -3.85
C CYS A 156 11.02 11.44 -3.07
N ALA A 157 9.87 12.07 -2.79
CA ALA A 157 8.73 11.37 -2.21
C ALA A 157 7.95 10.63 -3.31
N LEU A 158 7.60 9.37 -3.04
CA LEU A 158 6.94 8.48 -3.98
C LEU A 158 5.59 7.99 -3.42
N GLY A 159 4.55 8.08 -4.24
CA GLY A 159 3.24 7.51 -3.97
C GLY A 159 2.82 6.53 -5.07
N PHE A 160 2.14 5.45 -4.69
CA PHE A 160 1.62 4.45 -5.62
C PHE A 160 0.14 4.20 -5.38
N GLY A 161 -0.67 4.20 -6.44
CA GLY A 161 -2.11 3.99 -6.33
C GLY A 161 -2.79 3.66 -7.65
N PHE A 162 -4.10 3.41 -7.55
CA PHE A 162 -4.96 3.13 -8.68
C PHE A 162 -6.08 4.17 -8.78
N SER A 163 -6.31 4.69 -9.97
CA SER A 163 -7.49 5.50 -10.26
C SER A 163 -8.58 4.67 -10.90
N PRO A 164 -9.74 4.47 -10.23
CA PRO A 164 -10.84 3.70 -10.79
C PRO A 164 -11.53 4.40 -11.96
N ILE A 165 -11.43 5.73 -12.07
CA ILE A 165 -12.06 6.51 -13.13
C ILE A 165 -11.28 6.36 -14.45
N VAL A 166 -9.96 6.55 -14.41
CA VAL A 166 -9.10 6.37 -15.59
C VAL A 166 -8.67 4.91 -15.78
N SER A 167 -8.99 4.05 -14.81
CA SER A 167 -8.67 2.61 -14.77
C SER A 167 -7.18 2.33 -14.96
N ASP A 168 -6.33 3.06 -14.24
CA ASP A 168 -4.88 2.94 -14.37
C ASP A 168 -4.18 2.96 -13.01
N HIS A 169 -3.03 2.28 -12.96
CA HIS A 169 -2.11 2.38 -11.83
C HIS A 169 -1.11 3.47 -12.13
N ASN A 170 -0.90 4.34 -11.14
CA ASN A 170 -0.03 5.48 -11.26
C ASN A 170 1.01 5.49 -10.16
N ILE A 171 2.18 6.01 -10.50
CA ILE A 171 3.23 6.33 -9.54
C ILE A 171 3.43 7.85 -9.61
N LEU A 172 3.26 8.50 -8.48
CA LEU A 172 3.57 9.91 -8.31
C LEU A 172 4.98 10.04 -7.72
N ALA A 173 5.81 10.85 -8.35
CA ALA A 173 7.11 11.24 -7.83
C ALA A 173 7.13 12.76 -7.60
N ILE A 174 7.46 13.18 -6.39
CA ILE A 174 7.59 14.59 -6.00
C ILE A 174 9.05 14.85 -5.64
N TYR A 175 9.67 15.78 -6.36
CA TYR A 175 11.10 16.10 -6.24
C TYR A 175 11.29 17.36 -5.41
N THR A 176 12.24 17.30 -4.48
CA THR A 176 12.63 18.45 -3.67
C THR A 176 14.08 18.84 -3.94
N GLU A 177 14.32 20.15 -3.88
CA GLU A 177 15.67 20.74 -4.02
C GLU A 177 16.36 20.88 -2.66
N TYR A 178 17.62 21.28 -2.67
CA TYR A 178 18.34 21.66 -1.46
C TYR A 178 17.60 22.79 -0.72
N GLY A 179 17.06 22.48 0.46
CA GLY A 179 16.14 23.36 1.19
C GLY A 179 14.78 22.70 1.48
N GLY A 180 14.50 21.57 0.82
CA GLY A 180 13.34 20.72 1.09
C GLY A 180 12.06 21.16 0.39
N MET A 181 12.09 22.20 -0.45
CA MET A 181 10.91 22.68 -1.18
C MET A 181 10.68 21.86 -2.44
N VAL A 182 9.41 21.66 -2.81
CA VAL A 182 9.02 20.95 -4.02
C VAL A 182 9.22 21.86 -5.23
N TYR A 183 9.95 21.37 -6.23
CA TYR A 183 10.15 22.09 -7.49
C TYR A 183 9.59 21.36 -8.71
N ARG A 184 9.31 20.05 -8.60
CA ARG A 184 8.78 19.24 -9.69
C ARG A 184 7.96 18.07 -9.19
N ALA A 185 6.96 17.67 -9.97
CA ALA A 185 6.24 16.43 -9.79
C ALA A 185 6.05 15.71 -11.14
N ASP A 186 6.24 14.40 -11.16
CA ASP A 186 5.99 13.56 -12.33
C ASP A 186 5.02 12.43 -11.98
N LEU A 187 4.13 12.11 -12.92
CA LEU A 187 3.16 11.02 -12.82
C LEU A 187 3.46 9.96 -13.89
N TYR A 188 3.76 8.74 -13.45
CA TYR A 188 3.84 7.57 -14.30
C TYR A 188 2.45 6.97 -14.51
N SER A 189 2.17 6.53 -15.72
CA SER A 189 0.99 5.73 -16.07
C SER A 189 1.43 4.34 -16.48
N LEU A 190 0.90 3.30 -15.82
CA LEU A 190 1.23 1.91 -16.15
C LEU A 190 0.70 1.53 -17.53
N SER A 191 -0.53 1.95 -17.85
CA SER A 191 -1.16 1.69 -19.15
C SER A 191 -0.38 2.31 -20.32
N ARG A 192 0.12 3.55 -20.17
CA ARG A 192 0.91 4.24 -21.20
C ARG A 192 2.38 3.85 -21.18
N GLY A 193 2.88 3.38 -20.03
CA GLY A 193 4.28 3.04 -19.84
C GLY A 193 5.22 4.24 -19.86
N SER A 194 4.73 5.43 -19.51
CA SER A 194 5.48 6.69 -19.63
C SER A 194 5.19 7.66 -18.48
N TRP A 195 6.16 8.52 -18.20
CA TRP A 195 6.03 9.64 -17.28
C TRP A 195 5.46 10.88 -17.97
N LYS A 196 4.72 11.67 -17.20
CA LYS A 196 4.22 13.00 -17.55
C LYS A 196 4.51 13.94 -16.39
N GLU A 197 5.03 15.12 -16.69
CA GLU A 197 5.24 16.17 -15.69
C GLU A 197 3.91 16.82 -15.31
N ILE A 198 3.75 17.11 -14.02
CA ILE A 198 2.55 17.68 -13.41
C ILE A 198 2.91 19.03 -12.79
N GLU A 199 2.02 19.99 -12.93
CA GLU A 199 2.15 21.31 -12.31
C GLU A 199 2.09 21.19 -10.77
N VAL A 200 3.14 21.66 -10.10
CA VAL A 200 3.27 21.59 -8.63
C VAL A 200 2.32 22.57 -7.92
N GLY A 201 2.10 23.77 -8.47
CA GLY A 201 1.12 24.74 -7.99
C GLY A 201 1.13 24.95 -6.48
N ASN A 202 0.09 24.48 -5.79
CA ASN A 202 -0.13 24.71 -4.35
C ASN A 202 0.93 24.11 -3.42
N ILE A 203 1.82 23.23 -3.92
CA ILE A 203 2.78 22.51 -3.08
C ILE A 203 4.23 23.01 -3.19
N GLU A 204 4.50 24.08 -3.94
CA GLU A 204 5.86 24.62 -4.13
C GLU A 204 6.59 24.90 -2.80
N ASN A 205 5.88 25.46 -1.81
CA ASN A 205 6.45 25.78 -0.50
C ASN A 205 6.25 24.67 0.54
N VAL A 206 6.09 23.42 0.10
CA VAL A 206 5.87 22.26 0.97
C VAL A 206 7.09 21.36 0.89
N THR A 207 7.48 20.77 2.02
CA THR A 207 8.40 19.64 2.08
C THR A 207 7.60 18.36 2.22
N CYS A 208 7.73 17.44 1.27
CA CYS A 208 7.06 16.13 1.30
C CYS A 208 7.99 15.06 1.87
N PHE A 209 7.42 14.13 2.65
CA PHE A 209 8.14 13.00 3.23
C PHE A 209 7.64 11.68 2.65
N GLN A 210 8.48 10.62 2.70
CA GLN A 210 8.09 9.26 2.30
C GLN A 210 7.15 8.62 3.33
N LEU A 211 5.95 9.20 3.46
CA LEU A 211 4.84 8.69 4.25
C LEU A 211 3.58 8.86 3.42
N THR A 212 3.20 7.79 2.71
CA THR A 212 2.17 7.88 1.67
C THR A 212 1.13 6.78 1.80
N VAL A 213 -0.09 7.10 1.37
CA VAL A 213 -1.17 6.13 1.23
C VAL A 213 -2.01 6.52 0.02
N SER A 214 -2.64 5.56 -0.63
CA SER A 214 -3.56 5.84 -1.73
C SER A 214 -4.91 5.18 -1.48
N SER A 215 -5.96 5.82 -1.97
CA SER A 215 -7.32 5.28 -1.95
C SER A 215 -8.18 6.00 -2.98
N ASN A 216 -9.07 5.26 -3.64
CA ASN A 216 -10.15 5.79 -4.47
C ASN A 216 -9.73 6.89 -5.47
N GLY A 217 -8.59 6.71 -6.14
CA GLY A 217 -8.14 7.67 -7.14
C GLY A 217 -7.31 8.84 -6.60
N ALA A 218 -7.01 8.86 -5.30
CA ALA A 218 -6.14 9.87 -4.70
C ALA A 218 -4.89 9.24 -4.06
N ILE A 219 -3.80 9.98 -4.09
CA ILE A 219 -2.56 9.71 -3.34
C ILE A 219 -2.44 10.80 -2.27
N PHE A 220 -2.14 10.39 -1.04
CA PHE A 220 -1.96 11.27 0.11
C PHE A 220 -0.54 11.13 0.63
N ILE A 221 0.10 12.26 0.88
CA ILE A 221 1.49 12.36 1.31
C ILE A 221 1.58 13.33 2.48
N TYR A 222 2.29 12.97 3.53
CA TYR A 222 2.55 13.91 4.61
C TYR A 222 3.58 14.96 4.17
N GLY A 223 3.32 16.22 4.56
CA GLY A 223 4.25 17.30 4.32
C GLY A 223 4.28 18.33 5.45
N LEU A 224 5.27 19.23 5.34
CA LEU A 224 5.42 20.40 6.20
C LEU A 224 5.40 21.65 5.32
N LYS A 225 4.73 22.70 5.78
CA LYS A 225 4.79 24.03 5.13
C LYS A 225 5.11 25.11 6.16
N PRO A 226 5.55 26.31 5.76
CA PRO A 226 5.71 27.43 6.66
C PRO A 226 4.42 27.70 7.43
N SER A 227 4.51 27.82 8.75
CA SER A 227 3.32 28.10 9.56
C SER A 227 2.92 29.56 9.45
N SER A 228 1.61 29.79 9.49
CA SER A 228 1.05 31.16 9.63
C SER A 228 1.02 31.64 11.09
N GLU A 229 1.25 30.74 12.05
CA GLU A 229 1.20 31.02 13.48
C GLU A 229 2.54 31.55 14.02
N PRO A 230 2.56 32.61 14.85
CA PRO A 230 3.81 33.23 15.32
C PRO A 230 4.73 32.30 16.14
N ASN A 231 4.15 31.28 16.77
CA ASN A 231 4.85 30.40 17.70
C ASN A 231 5.46 29.16 17.02
N TRP A 232 5.10 28.88 15.77
CA TRP A 232 5.53 27.70 15.05
C TRP A 232 6.25 28.11 13.78
N GLN A 233 7.39 27.47 13.47
CA GLN A 233 8.10 27.75 12.22
C GLN A 233 7.47 27.01 11.04
N VAL A 234 6.92 25.83 11.29
CA VAL A 234 6.31 24.96 10.28
C VAL A 234 5.04 24.33 10.85
N GLU A 235 4.10 24.01 9.96
CA GLU A 235 2.89 23.26 10.27
C GLU A 235 2.76 22.02 9.38
N GLY A 236 2.24 20.95 9.97
CA GLY A 236 1.92 19.71 9.26
C GLY A 236 0.77 19.91 8.29
N VAL A 237 0.86 19.26 7.14
CA VAL A 237 -0.20 19.21 6.13
C VAL A 237 -0.24 17.84 5.48
N ILE A 238 -1.36 17.53 4.85
CA ILE A 238 -1.47 16.41 3.91
C ILE A 238 -1.55 16.97 2.51
N VAL A 239 -0.61 16.57 1.66
CA VAL A 239 -0.68 16.77 0.22
C VAL A 239 -1.57 15.67 -0.35
N SER A 240 -2.71 16.06 -0.93
CA SER A 240 -3.59 15.16 -1.67
C SER A 240 -3.43 15.43 -3.15
N PHE A 241 -3.17 14.37 -3.91
CA PHE A 241 -3.09 14.39 -5.37
C PHE A 241 -4.23 13.54 -5.94
N ASP A 242 -5.12 14.17 -6.69
CA ASP A 242 -6.18 13.48 -7.41
C ASP A 242 -5.64 12.99 -8.75
N MET A 243 -5.57 11.67 -8.96
CA MET A 243 -4.99 11.06 -10.16
C MET A 243 -5.87 11.23 -11.42
N THR A 244 -7.12 11.67 -11.28
CA THR A 244 -8.06 11.85 -12.39
C THR A 244 -8.01 13.28 -12.92
N THR A 245 -8.03 14.24 -12.01
CA THR A 245 -7.97 15.67 -12.34
C THR A 245 -6.53 16.19 -12.40
N GLU A 246 -5.57 15.42 -11.88
CA GLU A 246 -4.15 15.75 -11.78
C GLU A 246 -3.89 17.03 -10.97
N VAL A 247 -4.68 17.27 -9.93
CA VAL A 247 -4.59 18.48 -9.10
C VAL A 247 -4.08 18.16 -7.70
N PHE A 248 -3.15 18.98 -7.22
CA PHE A 248 -2.71 18.99 -5.82
C PHE A 248 -3.60 19.88 -4.96
N THR A 249 -3.99 19.34 -3.80
CA THR A 249 -4.69 20.07 -2.75
C THR A 249 -3.99 19.86 -1.41
N LEU A 250 -4.04 20.88 -0.56
CA LEU A 250 -3.54 20.80 0.81
C LEU A 250 -4.69 20.60 1.77
N ILE A 251 -4.55 19.61 2.64
CA ILE A 251 -5.50 19.33 3.71
C ILE A 251 -4.82 19.56 5.04
N SER A 252 -5.54 20.23 5.95
CA SER A 252 -5.06 20.51 7.31
C SER A 252 -4.71 19.21 8.03
N TRP A 253 -3.63 19.21 8.80
CA TRP A 253 -3.21 18.07 9.63
C TRP A 253 -4.12 17.92 10.86
N PRO A 254 -4.39 16.69 11.36
CA PRO A 254 -5.15 16.51 12.59
C PRO A 254 -4.48 17.22 13.78
N PRO A 255 -5.26 17.64 14.80
CA PRO A 255 -4.74 18.33 15.98
C PRO A 255 -4.02 17.36 16.93
N LEU A 256 -2.88 16.83 16.49
CA LEU A 256 -2.03 15.90 17.22
C LEU A 256 -1.11 16.67 18.18
N LEU A 257 -1.57 16.89 19.41
CA LEU A 257 -0.74 17.49 20.47
C LEU A 257 0.06 16.41 21.20
N GLY A 258 1.40 16.51 21.18
CA GLY A 258 2.30 15.67 21.99
C GLY A 258 2.52 14.24 21.46
N HIS A 259 2.08 13.94 20.24
CA HIS A 259 2.31 12.63 19.61
C HIS A 259 3.76 12.49 19.15
N SER A 260 4.32 11.28 19.28
CA SER A 260 5.75 11.02 19.03
C SER A 260 6.02 10.44 17.64
N SER A 261 5.06 9.72 17.08
CA SER A 261 5.10 9.12 15.75
C SER A 261 3.68 8.97 15.20
N PHE A 262 3.58 8.88 13.88
CA PHE A 262 2.31 8.76 13.18
C PHE A 262 2.50 8.09 11.82
N ASP A 263 1.44 7.48 11.31
CA ASP A 263 1.36 6.93 9.96
C ASP A 263 0.02 7.29 9.30
N LEU A 264 0.06 7.45 7.98
CA LEU A 264 -1.14 7.57 7.15
C LEU A 264 -1.72 6.18 6.87
N THR A 265 -3.04 6.06 6.91
CA THR A 265 -3.74 4.81 6.60
C THR A 265 -5.13 5.08 6.05
N ILE A 266 -5.87 4.03 5.68
CA ILE A 266 -7.26 4.11 5.23
C ILE A 266 -8.15 3.37 6.22
N TYR A 267 -9.21 4.03 6.67
CA TYR A 267 -10.24 3.45 7.52
C TYR A 267 -11.61 3.69 6.89
N GLU A 268 -12.34 2.62 6.56
CA GLU A 268 -13.67 2.69 5.93
C GLU A 268 -13.67 3.61 4.69
N ASP A 269 -12.71 3.41 3.78
CA ASP A 269 -12.52 4.18 2.54
C ASP A 269 -12.23 5.68 2.74
N LYS A 270 -11.88 6.08 3.96
CA LYS A 270 -11.49 7.46 4.30
C LYS A 270 -10.03 7.51 4.73
N LEU A 271 -9.39 8.64 4.44
CA LEU A 271 -8.06 8.92 4.94
C LEU A 271 -8.09 8.98 6.48
N ALA A 272 -7.10 8.33 7.09
CA ALA A 272 -6.94 8.26 8.52
C ALA A 272 -5.46 8.42 8.91
N VAL A 273 -5.25 8.80 10.17
CA VAL A 273 -3.93 8.88 10.79
C VAL A 273 -3.94 8.02 12.04
N ILE A 274 -2.98 7.11 12.13
CA ILE A 274 -2.64 6.43 13.37
C ILE A 274 -1.52 7.23 14.02
N SER A 275 -1.65 7.52 15.30
CA SER A 275 -0.64 8.29 16.03
C SER A 275 -0.41 7.69 17.40
N ASP A 276 0.83 7.66 17.86
CA ASP A 276 1.14 7.27 19.24
C ASP A 276 1.40 8.50 20.12
N HIS A 277 0.97 8.41 21.37
CA HIS A 277 1.29 9.37 22.40
C HIS A 277 2.07 8.67 23.51
N ARG A 278 3.33 9.06 23.70
CA ARG A 278 4.22 8.46 24.68
C ARG A 278 4.19 9.24 25.99
N SER A 279 3.92 8.54 27.09
CA SER A 279 4.10 9.02 28.45
C SER A 279 5.14 8.15 29.18
N ARG A 280 5.62 8.57 30.35
CA ARG A 280 6.69 7.86 31.07
C ARG A 280 6.28 6.39 31.35
N GLY A 281 6.82 5.47 30.55
CA GLY A 281 6.61 4.03 30.67
C GLY A 281 5.35 3.47 30.00
N SER A 282 4.61 4.27 29.22
CA SER A 282 3.46 3.76 28.45
C SER A 282 3.18 4.55 27.18
N SER A 283 2.55 3.91 26.20
CA SER A 283 2.07 4.55 24.98
C SER A 283 0.58 4.30 24.79
N ILE A 284 -0.09 5.27 24.20
CA ILE A 284 -1.47 5.18 23.71
C ILE A 284 -1.43 5.32 22.19
N ILE A 285 -2.33 4.63 21.50
CA ILE A 285 -2.57 4.78 20.07
C ILE A 285 -3.91 5.44 19.86
N ASP A 286 -3.91 6.51 19.06
CA ASP A 286 -5.11 7.18 18.57
C ASP A 286 -5.30 6.90 17.07
N LEU A 287 -6.56 6.77 16.66
CA LEU A 287 -6.98 6.76 15.26
C LEU A 287 -7.83 7.99 14.97
N TRP A 288 -7.32 8.84 14.09
CA TRP A 288 -8.02 10.01 13.58
C TRP A 288 -8.52 9.72 12.17
N VAL A 289 -9.76 10.07 11.88
CA VAL A 289 -10.39 9.81 10.58
C VAL A 289 -10.85 11.13 10.00
N MET A 290 -10.56 11.34 8.73
CA MET A 290 -11.02 12.50 7.98
C MET A 290 -12.51 12.37 7.69
N VAL A 291 -13.25 13.44 7.94
CA VAL A 291 -14.69 13.53 7.69
C VAL A 291 -14.99 14.79 6.88
N GLU A 292 -15.99 14.72 6.03
CA GLU A 292 -16.49 15.89 5.31
C GLU A 292 -17.31 16.74 6.29
N ASP A 293 -16.92 18.00 6.44
CA ASP A 293 -17.62 18.95 7.29
C ASP A 293 -18.61 19.77 6.45
N ILE A 294 -19.87 19.32 6.46
CA ILE A 294 -20.97 19.98 5.74
C ILE A 294 -21.39 21.30 6.44
N SER A 295 -20.93 21.53 7.68
CA SER A 295 -21.35 22.69 8.49
C SER A 295 -20.42 23.90 8.38
N SER A 296 -19.22 23.71 7.86
CA SER A 296 -18.20 24.73 7.70
C SER A 296 -18.24 25.34 6.29
N SER A 297 -18.30 26.68 6.19
CA SER A 297 -18.25 27.39 4.91
C SER A 297 -16.82 27.59 4.38
N THR A 298 -15.80 27.23 5.15
CA THR A 298 -14.39 27.58 4.89
C THR A 298 -13.48 26.37 4.71
N GLU A 299 -13.67 25.30 5.49
CA GLU A 299 -12.91 24.04 5.37
C GLU A 299 -13.86 22.88 5.08
N ARG A 300 -13.65 22.22 3.94
CA ARG A 300 -14.47 21.07 3.52
C ARG A 300 -14.22 19.81 4.35
N TRP A 301 -13.01 19.69 4.91
CA TRP A 301 -12.54 18.47 5.57
C TRP A 301 -12.13 18.77 7.00
N SER A 302 -12.54 17.93 7.94
CA SER A 302 -12.13 18.00 9.34
C SER A 302 -11.70 16.62 9.86
N TRP A 303 -11.11 16.59 11.06
CA TRP A 303 -10.61 15.37 11.68
C TRP A 303 -11.40 15.02 12.93
N THR A 304 -11.84 13.78 13.01
CA THR A 304 -12.50 13.23 14.20
C THR A 304 -11.68 12.09 14.77
N LYS A 305 -11.40 12.13 16.08
CA LYS A 305 -10.79 11.00 16.77
C LYS A 305 -11.81 9.89 16.92
N LYS A 306 -11.57 8.74 16.27
CA LYS A 306 -12.47 7.59 16.29
C LYS A 306 -12.15 6.65 17.45
N PHE A 307 -10.87 6.40 17.70
CA PHE A 307 -10.43 5.40 18.67
C PHE A 307 -9.22 5.91 19.46
N THR A 308 -9.15 5.46 20.71
CA THR A 308 -8.03 5.65 21.63
C THR A 308 -7.82 4.33 22.36
N SER A 309 -6.62 3.79 22.31
CA SER A 309 -6.27 2.56 23.04
C SER A 309 -6.16 2.81 24.55
N GLY A 310 -6.09 1.73 25.33
CA GLY A 310 -5.56 1.81 26.70
C GLY A 310 -4.08 2.25 26.73
N HIS A 311 -3.55 2.43 27.94
CA HIS A 311 -2.12 2.61 28.15
C HIS A 311 -1.41 1.27 28.12
N TYR A 312 -0.43 1.13 27.25
CA TYR A 312 0.39 -0.08 27.15
C TYR A 312 1.85 0.23 27.45
N PRO A 313 2.56 -0.62 28.20
CA PRO A 313 3.99 -0.47 28.45
C PRO A 313 4.83 -0.85 27.22
N TRP A 314 4.57 -0.21 26.08
CA TRP A 314 5.11 -0.58 24.78
C TRP A 314 5.57 0.67 24.04
N ASN A 315 6.64 0.54 23.28
CA ASN A 315 7.03 1.52 22.27
C ASN A 315 6.52 1.01 20.93
N PHE A 316 5.55 1.71 20.36
CA PHE A 316 5.00 1.37 19.05
C PHE A 316 5.77 2.09 17.94
N THR A 317 5.87 1.43 16.79
CA THR A 317 6.44 1.98 15.57
C THR A 317 5.63 1.49 14.40
N PHE A 318 5.23 2.43 13.55
CA PHE A 318 4.50 2.21 12.30
C PHE A 318 3.17 1.47 12.47
N GLY A 319 2.20 1.71 11.61
CA GLY A 319 0.93 1.03 11.69
C GLY A 319 0.00 1.23 10.52
N ILE A 320 -0.89 0.26 10.37
CA ILE A 320 -2.00 0.36 9.42
C ILE A 320 -3.29 -0.09 10.08
N VAL A 321 -4.41 0.31 9.50
CA VAL A 321 -5.66 -0.40 9.72
C VAL A 321 -5.69 -1.61 8.79
N TRP A 322 -5.80 -2.80 9.38
CA TRP A 322 -6.10 -4.04 8.68
C TRP A 322 -7.39 -4.62 9.25
N ARG A 323 -8.44 -4.58 8.42
CA ARG A 323 -9.80 -5.03 8.78
C ARG A 323 -10.31 -4.18 9.94
N ASN A 324 -10.68 -4.81 11.06
CA ASN A 324 -11.14 -4.11 12.27
C ASN A 324 -10.02 -3.90 13.30
N ASN A 325 -8.75 -4.03 12.90
CA ASN A 325 -7.62 -3.87 13.82
C ASN A 325 -6.71 -2.74 13.36
N ILE A 326 -6.27 -1.91 14.30
CA ILE A 326 -5.03 -1.16 14.15
C ILE A 326 -3.91 -2.14 14.43
N VAL A 327 -3.04 -2.35 13.44
CA VAL A 327 -1.88 -3.22 13.55
C VAL A 327 -0.64 -2.35 13.56
N VAL A 328 0.14 -2.43 14.63
CA VAL A 328 1.40 -1.71 14.78
C VAL A 328 2.52 -2.67 15.13
N SER A 329 3.76 -2.32 14.79
CA SER A 329 4.90 -2.99 15.40
C SER A 329 5.15 -2.42 16.80
N GLY A 330 5.55 -3.26 17.74
CA GLY A 330 5.77 -2.82 19.10
C GLY A 330 6.86 -3.62 19.80
N ILE A 331 7.56 -2.93 20.70
CA ILE A 331 8.54 -3.51 21.62
C ILE A 331 8.09 -3.19 23.05
N GLU A 332 8.00 -4.21 23.90
CA GLU A 332 7.59 -4.07 25.31
C GLU A 332 8.69 -3.36 26.12
N ILE A 333 8.31 -2.37 26.91
CA ILE A 333 9.20 -1.57 27.75
C ILE A 333 9.61 -2.39 28.97
N GLY A 334 10.92 -2.47 29.24
CA GLY A 334 11.46 -3.10 30.44
C GLY A 334 11.77 -4.59 30.33
N CYS A 335 11.70 -5.19 29.14
CA CYS A 335 12.19 -6.54 28.90
C CYS A 335 13.72 -6.61 28.87
N GLU A 336 14.28 -7.77 29.28
CA GLU A 336 15.70 -8.10 29.10
C GLU A 336 16.08 -7.98 27.61
N ILE A 337 17.24 -7.41 27.31
CA ILE A 337 17.70 -7.09 25.93
C ILE A 337 17.62 -8.31 25.00
N GLU A 338 17.87 -9.52 25.52
CA GLU A 338 17.83 -10.77 24.74
C GLU A 338 16.41 -11.24 24.35
N LYS A 339 15.37 -10.75 25.03
CA LYS A 339 13.94 -11.03 24.75
C LYS A 339 13.25 -9.90 23.99
N ASN A 340 13.97 -8.82 23.68
CA ASN A 340 13.43 -7.59 23.14
C ASN A 340 13.20 -7.67 21.62
N LYS A 341 12.38 -8.61 21.16
CA LYS A 341 12.01 -8.76 19.75
C LYS A 341 10.76 -7.96 19.44
N PRO A 342 10.72 -7.23 18.31
CA PRO A 342 9.48 -6.60 17.86
C PRO A 342 8.43 -7.68 17.57
N CYS A 343 7.18 -7.37 17.90
CA CYS A 343 6.03 -8.19 17.52
C CYS A 343 4.92 -7.29 16.98
N LEU A 344 3.90 -7.90 16.37
CA LEU A 344 2.73 -7.16 15.92
C LEU A 344 1.74 -7.06 17.06
N CYS A 345 1.30 -5.84 17.31
CA CYS A 345 0.24 -5.51 18.25
C CYS A 345 -1.02 -5.18 17.47
N LEU A 346 -2.11 -5.88 17.77
CA LEU A 346 -3.39 -5.73 17.12
C LEU A 346 -4.39 -5.17 18.12
N PHE A 347 -4.94 -3.99 17.81
CA PHE A 347 -5.97 -3.32 18.60
C PHE A 347 -7.28 -3.35 17.82
N ASN A 348 -8.24 -4.13 18.31
CA ASN A 348 -9.54 -4.19 17.67
C ASN A 348 -10.31 -2.90 17.96
N VAL A 349 -10.63 -2.13 16.91
CA VAL A 349 -11.27 -0.80 17.06
C VAL A 349 -12.74 -0.88 17.50
N THR A 350 -13.34 -2.06 17.44
CA THR A 350 -14.75 -2.29 17.79
C THR A 350 -14.90 -2.93 19.16
N SER A 351 -14.10 -3.96 19.48
CA SER A 351 -14.16 -4.67 20.77
C SER A 351 -13.21 -4.11 21.82
N ASN A 352 -12.28 -3.22 21.46
CA ASN A 352 -11.15 -2.77 22.30
C ASN A 352 -10.24 -3.91 22.77
N GLU A 353 -10.31 -5.09 22.14
CA GLU A 353 -9.42 -6.21 22.45
C GLU A 353 -8.01 -5.94 21.94
N PHE A 354 -7.02 -6.37 22.74
CA PHE A 354 -5.61 -6.31 22.40
C PHE A 354 -5.05 -7.71 22.22
N ASN A 355 -4.39 -7.94 21.09
CA ASN A 355 -3.69 -9.19 20.78
C ASN A 355 -2.27 -8.90 20.33
N ARG A 356 -1.38 -9.87 20.55
CA ARG A 356 -0.01 -9.83 20.01
C ARG A 356 0.27 -11.05 19.17
N LEU A 357 1.03 -10.85 18.10
CA LEU A 357 1.49 -11.90 17.20
C LEU A 357 3.00 -11.80 17.05
N GLU A 358 3.69 -12.89 17.35
CA GLU A 358 5.14 -12.98 17.15
C GLU A 358 5.45 -12.94 15.65
N THR A 359 6.33 -12.03 15.26
CA THR A 359 6.84 -11.97 13.89
C THR A 359 8.14 -12.76 13.77
N PRO A 360 8.26 -13.65 12.78
CA PRO A 360 9.53 -14.27 12.47
C PRO A 360 10.50 -13.22 11.91
N GLY A 361 11.49 -12.82 12.72
CA GLY A 361 12.55 -11.89 12.35
C GLY A 361 13.04 -11.05 13.53
N TYR A 362 13.94 -10.09 13.25
CA TYR A 362 14.54 -9.22 14.27
C TYR A 362 14.19 -7.73 14.09
N SER A 363 13.55 -7.35 12.99
CA SER A 363 13.13 -5.96 12.70
C SER A 363 11.61 -5.84 12.60
N SER A 364 11.11 -4.64 12.90
CA SER A 364 9.73 -4.23 12.66
C SER A 364 9.46 -4.25 11.15
N PRO A 365 8.50 -5.05 10.66
CA PRO A 365 8.17 -5.08 9.24
C PRO A 365 7.38 -3.83 8.84
N TYR A 366 7.57 -3.37 7.61
CA TYR A 366 6.65 -2.45 6.95
C TYR A 366 5.35 -3.19 6.62
N LEU A 367 4.22 -2.56 6.91
CA LEU A 367 2.90 -3.17 6.88
C LEU A 367 2.06 -2.62 5.73
N LEU A 368 1.43 -3.51 4.97
CA LEU A 368 0.54 -3.12 3.86
C LEU A 368 -0.72 -3.98 3.81
N ASN A 369 -1.83 -3.37 3.42
CA ASN A 369 -3.01 -4.13 2.99
C ASN A 369 -2.73 -4.73 1.61
N PHE A 370 -2.87 -6.04 1.49
CA PHE A 370 -2.64 -6.78 0.25
C PHE A 370 -3.83 -7.62 -0.12
N VAL A 371 -4.18 -7.63 -1.40
CA VAL A 371 -5.27 -8.43 -1.95
C VAL A 371 -4.72 -9.27 -3.08
N GLU A 372 -5.23 -10.49 -3.23
CA GLU A 372 -4.82 -11.31 -4.36
C GLU A 372 -5.33 -10.69 -5.67
N SER A 373 -4.51 -10.74 -6.72
CA SER A 373 -4.86 -10.10 -7.98
C SER A 373 -4.27 -10.83 -9.18
N LEU A 374 -5.05 -10.83 -10.26
CA LEU A 374 -4.65 -11.31 -11.59
C LEU A 374 -4.18 -10.18 -12.51
N ILE A 375 -4.04 -8.94 -11.99
CA ILE A 375 -3.63 -7.80 -12.80
C ILE A 375 -2.22 -8.05 -13.37
N PRO A 376 -2.06 -8.01 -14.71
CA PRO A 376 -0.76 -8.15 -15.33
C PRO A 376 0.06 -6.87 -15.19
N VAL A 377 1.37 -7.00 -15.05
CA VAL A 377 2.32 -5.87 -15.00
C VAL A 377 2.99 -5.64 -16.38
N VAL A 378 2.98 -6.64 -17.25
CA VAL A 378 3.57 -6.59 -18.60
C VAL A 378 2.55 -6.03 -19.61
N ASN A 379 3.01 -5.17 -20.53
CA ASN A 379 2.15 -4.52 -21.54
C ASN A 379 1.22 -5.52 -22.26
N ILE A 380 -0.08 -5.21 -22.25
CA ILE A 380 -1.12 -5.92 -23.01
C ILE A 380 -0.91 -5.77 -24.54
N HIS A 381 -0.07 -4.82 -24.99
CA HIS A 381 0.15 -4.53 -26.41
C HIS A 381 1.15 -5.42 -27.16
N ASN A 382 1.67 -6.51 -26.57
CA ASN A 382 2.57 -7.43 -27.27
C ASN A 382 1.99 -8.83 -27.56
N ASN A 383 0.67 -9.04 -27.40
CA ASN A 383 0.05 -10.36 -27.63
C ASN A 383 -0.78 -10.47 -28.92
N GLU A 384 -0.53 -9.62 -29.93
CA GLU A 384 -1.14 -9.79 -31.27
C GLU A 384 -0.20 -10.41 -32.32
N GLU A 385 0.93 -11.01 -31.95
CA GLU A 385 1.72 -11.82 -32.88
C GLU A 385 2.32 -13.06 -32.19
N CYS A 386 1.58 -14.17 -32.22
CA CYS A 386 2.09 -15.56 -32.32
C CYS A 386 0.96 -16.54 -32.64
#